data_AF-A0A4U3AK49-F1
#
_entry.id   AF-A0A4U3AK49-F1
#
_cell.length_a   1.000
_cell.length_b   1.000
_cell.length_c   1.000
_cell.angle_alpha   90.00
_cell.angle_beta   90.00
_cell.angle_gamma   90.00
#
_symmetry.space_group_name_H-M   'P 1'
#
loop_
_entity.id
_entity.type
_entity.pdbx_description
1 polymer ?
#
loop_
_entity_poly.entity_id
_entity_poly.type
_entity_poly.pdbx_seq_one_letter_code
_entity_poly.pdbx_strand_id
1 'polypeptide(L)'
;KTKEELWNPYEWYQFMRDNRPVHYDEEQDVWNVFLYDDVNRVLSDYRLFSSRRERRQFAIPPLETRININSTDPPEHRNVRS
;
A
#
# COMPACT_ATOMS: atom_id res chain seq x y z
N LYS A 1 -15.33 3.51 -18.28
CA LYS A 1 -15.91 3.74 -16.95
C LYS A 1 -16.46 5.16 -16.91
N THR A 2 -17.74 5.35 -16.62
CA THR A 2 -18.30 6.68 -16.36
C THR A 2 -17.69 7.24 -15.08
N LYS A 3 -17.74 8.57 -14.88
CA LYS A 3 -17.10 9.20 -13.72
C LYS A 3 -17.72 8.67 -12.43
N GLU A 4 -19.02 8.39 -12.43
CA GLU A 4 -19.78 7.83 -11.31
C GLU A 4 -19.33 6.40 -10.92
N GLU A 5 -18.98 5.54 -11.89
CA GLU A 5 -18.51 4.17 -11.63
C GLU A 5 -17.16 4.13 -10.90
N LEU A 6 -16.33 5.17 -11.04
CA LEU A 6 -15.09 5.29 -10.27
C LEU A 6 -15.34 5.54 -8.78
N TRP A 7 -16.52 6.07 -8.42
CA TRP A 7 -16.87 6.40 -7.03
C TRP A 7 -17.66 5.29 -6.32
N ASN A 8 -18.02 4.21 -7.01
CA ASN A 8 -18.70 3.06 -6.41
C ASN A 8 -17.91 1.73 -6.58
N PRO A 9 -16.71 1.60 -5.99
CA PRO A 9 -15.92 0.37 -6.09
C PRO A 9 -16.40 -0.75 -5.13
N TYR A 10 -17.47 -0.52 -4.34
CA TYR A 10 -17.83 -1.40 -3.24
C TYR A 10 -18.30 -2.79 -3.69
N GLU A 11 -19.07 -2.88 -4.77
CA GLU A 11 -19.52 -4.17 -5.33
C GLU A 11 -18.32 -5.02 -5.79
N TRP A 12 -17.35 -4.38 -6.43
CA TRP A 12 -16.14 -5.05 -6.88
C TRP A 12 -15.27 -5.53 -5.70
N TYR A 13 -15.11 -4.71 -4.66
CA TYR A 13 -14.42 -5.14 -3.45
C TYR A 13 -15.11 -6.30 -2.73
N GLN A 14 -16.45 -6.36 -2.76
CA GLN A 14 -17.18 -7.50 -2.21
C GLN A 14 -16.86 -8.77 -3.00
N PHE A 15 -16.94 -8.71 -4.33
CA PHE A 15 -16.58 -9.85 -5.18
C PHE A 15 -15.15 -10.35 -4.93
N MET A 16 -14.18 -9.43 -4.79
CA MET A 16 -12.79 -9.79 -4.53
C MET A 16 -12.60 -10.44 -3.15
N ARG A 17 -13.29 -9.96 -2.10
CA ARG A 17 -13.25 -10.59 -0.77
C ARG A 17 -13.74 -12.03 -0.80
N ASP A 18 -14.79 -12.31 -1.57
CA ASP A 18 -15.41 -13.64 -1.61
C ASP A 18 -14.64 -14.64 -2.50
N ASN A 19 -14.05 -14.18 -3.60
CA ASN A 19 -13.46 -15.07 -4.61
C ASN A 19 -11.93 -15.09 -4.59
N ARG A 20 -11.29 -13.93 -4.36
CA ARG A 20 -9.84 -13.75 -4.48
C ARG A 20 -9.33 -12.74 -3.44
N PRO A 21 -9.37 -13.10 -2.14
CA PRO A 21 -9.05 -12.18 -1.05
C PRO A 21 -7.60 -11.66 -1.07
N VAL A 22 -6.69 -12.42 -1.69
CA VAL A 22 -5.33 -12.02 -2.03
C VAL A 22 -5.13 -12.26 -3.52
N HIS A 23 -4.85 -11.20 -4.28
CA HIS A 23 -4.73 -11.27 -5.74
C HIS A 23 -3.47 -10.55 -6.21
N TYR A 24 -2.65 -11.25 -6.99
CA TYR A 24 -1.53 -10.64 -7.70
C TYR A 24 -2.03 -9.94 -8.96
N ASP A 25 -1.72 -8.65 -9.08
CA ASP A 25 -1.98 -7.83 -10.26
C ASP A 25 -0.70 -7.75 -11.08
N GLU A 26 -0.68 -8.47 -12.21
CA GLU A 26 0.46 -8.53 -13.12
C GLU A 26 0.74 -7.20 -13.83
N GLU A 27 -0.26 -6.35 -14.03
CA GLU A 27 -0.08 -5.05 -14.70
C GLU A 27 0.64 -4.06 -13.80
N GLN A 28 0.32 -4.11 -12.50
CA GLN A 28 0.89 -3.21 -11.49
C GLN A 28 2.07 -3.82 -10.73
N ASP A 29 2.35 -5.11 -10.91
CA ASP A 29 3.43 -5.85 -10.22
C ASP A 29 3.26 -5.79 -8.68
N VAL A 30 2.00 -5.89 -8.21
CA VAL A 30 1.65 -5.77 -6.78
C VAL A 30 0.68 -6.86 -6.31
N TRP A 31 0.72 -7.13 -5.01
CA TRP A 31 -0.26 -7.96 -4.32
C TRP A 31 -1.37 -7.10 -3.70
N ASN A 32 -2.61 -7.33 -4.12
CA ASN A 32 -3.80 -6.73 -3.54
C ASN A 32 -4.37 -7.63 -2.45
N VAL A 33 -4.75 -7.04 -1.31
CA VAL A 33 -5.30 -7.74 -0.14
C VAL A 33 -6.62 -7.07 0.24
N PHE A 34 -7.69 -7.85 0.37
CA PHE A 34 -9.05 -7.32 0.51
C PHE A 34 -9.73 -7.64 1.86
N LEU A 35 -9.27 -8.66 2.59
CA LEU A 35 -9.82 -9.00 3.90
C LEU A 35 -9.25 -8.10 4.99
N TYR A 36 -10.11 -7.69 5.92
CA TYR A 36 -9.72 -6.77 6.99
C TYR A 36 -8.57 -7.32 7.85
N ASP A 37 -8.66 -8.60 8.25
CA ASP A 37 -7.65 -9.23 9.11
C ASP A 37 -6.28 -9.29 8.42
N ASP A 38 -6.27 -9.61 7.12
CA ASP A 38 -5.05 -9.67 6.32
C ASP A 38 -4.46 -8.28 6.10
N VAL A 39 -5.30 -7.28 5.79
CA VAL A 39 -4.86 -5.88 5.68
C VAL A 39 -4.26 -5.40 7.01
N ASN A 40 -4.93 -5.69 8.12
CA ASN A 40 -4.44 -5.29 9.44
C ASN A 40 -3.10 -5.96 9.78
N ARG A 41 -2.93 -7.24 9.41
CA ARG A 41 -1.66 -7.95 9.56
C ARG A 41 -0.55 -7.32 8.72
N VAL A 42 -0.81 -7.01 7.45
CA VAL A 42 0.16 -6.36 6.55
C VAL A 42 0.61 -5.00 7.09
N LEU A 43 -0.33 -4.20 7.60
CA LEU A 43 -0.03 -2.88 8.15
C LEU A 43 0.68 -2.93 9.52
N SER A 44 0.44 -3.97 10.31
CA SER A 44 1.02 -4.10 11.65
C SER A 44 2.40 -4.77 11.65
N ASP A 45 2.63 -5.73 10.75
CA ASP A 45 3.86 -6.52 10.69
C ASP A 45 4.89 -5.88 9.76
N TYR A 46 5.43 -4.74 10.20
CA TYR A 46 6.48 -4.01 9.48
C TYR A 46 7.78 -4.80 9.26
N ARG A 47 7.97 -5.92 9.98
CA ARG A 47 9.15 -6.79 9.83
C ARG A 47 9.06 -7.65 8.58
N LEU A 48 7.86 -8.15 8.29
CA LEU A 48 7.59 -8.89 7.06
C LEU A 48 7.21 -7.95 5.91
N PHE A 49 6.51 -6.86 6.20
CA PHE A 49 6.01 -5.90 5.22
C PHE A 49 6.63 -4.52 5.47
N SER A 50 7.84 -4.33 4.97
CA SER A 50 8.55 -3.06 5.07
C SER A 50 7.77 -1.94 4.36
N SER A 51 7.67 -0.79 5.02
CA SER A 51 7.15 0.45 4.42
C SER A 51 8.17 1.11 3.49
N ARG A 52 9.42 0.63 3.46
CA ARG A 52 10.42 1.11 2.51
C ARG A 52 10.04 0.69 1.11
N ARG A 53 9.52 1.67 0.36
CA ARG A 53 9.26 1.51 -1.07
C ARG A 53 10.40 2.14 -1.83
N GLU A 54 11.11 1.35 -2.63
CA GLU A 54 11.88 1.90 -3.74
C GLU A 54 10.87 2.51 -4.69
N ARG A 55 10.70 3.84 -4.60
CA ARG A 55 9.90 4.55 -5.58
C ARG A 55 10.56 4.30 -6.93
N ARG A 56 9.91 3.51 -7.81
CA ARG A 56 10.13 3.61 -9.27
C ARG A 56 9.60 4.98 -9.74
N GLN A 57 10.16 6.04 -9.18
CA GLN A 57 9.89 7.40 -9.61
C GLN A 57 10.77 7.64 -10.82
N PHE A 58 10.12 8.08 -11.92
CA PHE A 58 10.78 8.86 -12.96
C PHE A 58 11.79 9.80 -12.31
N ALA A 59 13.01 9.85 -12.85
CA ALA A 59 14.16 10.55 -12.28
C ALA A 59 13.86 12.04 -12.03
N ILE A 60 13.22 12.34 -10.91
CA ILE A 60 13.15 13.67 -10.33
C ILE A 60 14.31 13.71 -9.34
N PRO A 61 15.27 14.63 -9.50
CA PRO A 61 16.44 14.68 -8.64
C PRO A 61 15.98 14.76 -7.18
N PRO A 62 16.64 14.04 -6.25
CA PRO A 62 16.20 13.99 -4.87
C PRO A 62 16.31 15.40 -4.29
N LEU A 63 15.18 16.02 -3.95
CA LEU A 63 15.22 17.06 -2.94
C LEU A 63 15.74 16.38 -1.66
N GLU A 64 16.87 16.85 -1.13
CA GLU A 64 17.42 16.50 0.19
C GLU A 64 16.50 16.99 1.33
N THR A 65 15.21 16.68 1.26
CA THR A 65 14.22 17.18 2.19
C THR A 65 13.56 16.01 2.90
N ARG A 66 14.08 15.76 4.11
CA ARG A 66 13.41 15.12 5.24
C ARG A 66 13.08 13.63 5.05
N ILE A 67 13.32 12.87 6.12
CA ILE A 67 12.89 11.47 6.23
C ILE A 67 11.39 11.41 5.88
N ASN A 68 11.04 10.69 4.82
CA ASN A 68 9.65 10.48 4.47
C ASN A 68 9.07 9.45 5.44
N ILE A 69 8.27 9.93 6.37
CA ILE A 69 7.64 9.13 7.43
C ILE A 69 6.82 7.97 6.86
N ASN A 70 6.22 8.13 5.67
CA ASN A 70 5.40 7.09 5.04
C ASN A 70 6.21 5.98 4.37
N SER A 71 7.53 6.15 4.23
CA SER A 71 8.41 5.18 3.55
C SER A 71 9.56 4.70 4.43
N THR A 72 9.42 4.85 5.75
CA THR A 72 10.48 4.53 6.72
C THR A 72 9.91 3.60 7.77
N ASP A 73 10.61 2.51 8.07
CA ASP A 73 10.21 1.58 9.14
C ASP A 73 10.73 2.04 10.52
N PRO A 74 10.13 1.56 11.61
CA PRO A 74 10.74 1.66 12.94
C PRO A 74 12.16 1.06 12.96
N PRO A 75 13.14 1.65 13.69
CA PRO A 75 12.99 2.69 14.71
C PRO A 75 13.10 4.14 14.20
N GLU A 76 13.59 4.39 12.99
CA GLU A 76 13.76 5.76 12.47
C GLU A 76 12.42 6.51 12.36
N HIS A 77 11.36 5.79 11.98
CA HIS A 77 9.99 6.31 11.98
C HIS A 77 9.52 6.82 13.37
N ARG A 78 9.94 6.13 14.44
CA ARG A 78 9.51 6.46 15.82
C ARG A 78 10.12 7.78 16.30
N ASN A 79 11.36 8.05 15.90
CA ASN A 79 12.08 9.27 16.28
C ASN A 79 11.49 10.54 15.64
N VAL A 80 10.83 10.42 14.48
CA VAL A 80 10.21 11.56 13.77
C VAL A 80 8.76 11.80 14.20
N ARG A 81 8.09 10.78 14.76
CA ARG A 81 6.67 10.85 15.17
C ARG A 81 6.45 11.22 16.65
N SER A 82 7.50 11.19 17.48
CA SER A 82 7.41 11.45 18.93
C SER A 82 7.37 12.94 19.26
#